data_AF-A0A974ULR8-F1
#
_entry.id   AF-A0A974ULR8-F1
#
_cell.length_a   1.000
_cell.length_b   1.000
_cell.length_c   1.000
_cell.angle_alpha   90.00
_cell.angle_beta   90.00
_cell.angle_gamma   90.00
#
_symmetry.space_group_name_H-M   'P 1'
#
loop_
_entity.id
_entity.type
_entity.pdbx_description
1 polymer ?
#
loop_
_entity_poly.entity_id
_entity_poly.type
_entity_poly.pdbx_seq_one_letter_code
_entity_poly.pdbx_strand_id
1 'polypeptide(L)'
;MTGLAGMAAVPALAAAVDQHAAAVRDILVLGVEGSASVAAAVLLASYARGLIEQVELDSGRAWSPAVDAAGWAMPSWLQLRLLAVCQLARGHRSGPLTDDQAGLPSLA
;
A
#
# COMPACT_ATOMS: atom_id res chain seq x y z
N MET A 1 16.27 9.05 -3.28
CA MET A 1 16.03 8.00 -2.25
C MET A 1 14.70 7.36 -2.59
N THR A 2 14.58 6.04 -2.61
CA THR A 2 13.29 5.37 -2.87
C THR A 2 12.42 5.37 -1.62
N GLY A 3 11.09 5.27 -1.76
CA GLY A 3 10.18 5.25 -0.60
C GLY A 3 10.48 4.13 0.40
N LEU A 4 10.87 2.94 -0.08
CA LEU A 4 11.30 1.83 0.76
C LEU A 4 12.58 2.15 1.56
N ALA A 5 13.54 2.85 0.95
CA ALA A 5 14.73 3.31 1.67
C ALA A 5 14.37 4.40 2.71
N GLY A 6 13.40 5.25 2.39
CA GLY A 6 12.86 6.25 3.32
C GLY A 6 12.23 5.63 4.56
N MET A 7 11.43 4.57 4.41
CA MET A 7 10.82 3.85 5.54
C MET A 7 11.87 3.29 6.52
N ALA A 8 13.03 2.84 6.02
CA ALA A 8 14.10 2.36 6.88
C ALA A 8 14.80 3.49 7.68
N ALA A 9 14.79 4.71 7.13
CA ALA A 9 15.45 5.87 7.73
C ALA A 9 14.53 6.72 8.62
N VAL A 10 13.22 6.68 8.41
CA VAL A 10 12.24 7.55 9.07
C VAL A 10 11.11 6.72 9.69
N PRO A 11 11.14 6.45 11.01
CA PRO A 11 10.13 5.61 11.68
C PRO A 11 8.69 6.10 11.52
N ALA A 12 8.48 7.42 11.51
CA ALA A 12 7.15 8.01 11.28
C ALA A 12 6.58 7.67 9.89
N LEU A 13 7.44 7.61 8.87
CA LEU A 13 7.04 7.20 7.53
C LEU A 13 6.66 5.72 7.51
N ALA A 14 7.43 4.86 8.19
CA ALA A 14 7.11 3.45 8.31
C ALA A 14 5.75 3.23 9.00
N ALA A 15 5.48 3.95 10.09
CA ALA A 15 4.19 3.89 10.80
C ALA A 15 3.02 4.33 9.92
N ALA A 16 3.18 5.43 9.17
CA ALA A 16 2.15 5.89 8.24
C ALA A 16 1.86 4.86 7.14
N VAL A 17 2.91 4.27 6.55
CA VAL A 17 2.76 3.21 5.53
C VAL A 17 2.06 1.98 6.11
N ASP A 18 2.38 1.57 7.34
CA ASP A 18 1.72 0.45 8.00
C ASP A 18 0.22 0.69 8.22
N GLN A 19 -0.16 1.89 8.68
CA GLN A 19 -1.57 2.27 8.80
C GLN A 19 -2.30 2.20 7.44
N HIS A 20 -1.66 2.71 6.38
CA HIS A 20 -2.23 2.61 5.03
C HIS A 20 -2.33 1.15 4.56
N ALA A 21 -1.37 0.29 4.92
CA ALA A 21 -1.38 -1.13 4.57
C ALA A 21 -2.50 -1.89 5.30
N ALA A 22 -2.73 -1.61 6.57
CA ALA A 22 -3.89 -2.13 7.31
C ALA A 22 -5.19 -1.73 6.60
N ALA A 23 -5.39 -0.44 6.35
CA ALA A 23 -6.60 0.02 5.68
C ALA A 23 -6.78 -0.51 4.24
N VAL A 24 -5.70 -0.81 3.50
CA VAL A 24 -5.82 -1.48 2.18
C VAL A 24 -6.27 -2.93 2.34
N ARG A 25 -5.70 -3.66 3.30
CA ARG A 25 -6.12 -5.05 3.59
C ARG A 25 -7.59 -5.10 3.96
N ASP A 26 -8.04 -4.23 4.86
CA ASP A 26 -9.44 -4.18 5.29
C ASP A 26 -10.38 -3.94 4.10
N ILE A 27 -10.06 -2.96 3.26
CA ILE A 27 -10.85 -2.66 2.04
C ILE A 27 -10.94 -3.87 1.13
N LEU A 28 -9.83 -4.57 0.90
CA LEU A 28 -9.79 -5.68 -0.06
C LEU A 28 -10.40 -6.96 0.50
N VAL A 29 -10.17 -7.26 1.78
CA VAL A 29 -10.70 -8.46 2.44
C VAL A 29 -12.21 -8.32 2.68
N LEU A 30 -12.68 -7.16 3.13
CA LEU A 30 -14.07 -6.95 3.54
C LEU A 30 -14.94 -6.35 2.42
N GLY A 31 -14.35 -5.58 1.51
CA GLY A 31 -15.07 -4.82 0.49
C GLY A 31 -15.12 -5.45 -0.90
N VAL A 32 -14.36 -6.54 -1.14
CA VAL A 32 -14.34 -7.23 -2.43
C VAL A 32 -14.90 -8.65 -2.26
N GLU A 33 -16.10 -8.87 -2.79
CA GLU A 33 -16.73 -10.19 -2.79
C GLU A 33 -15.84 -11.19 -3.56
N GLY A 34 -15.62 -12.37 -2.96
CA GLY A 34 -14.77 -13.41 -3.55
C GLY A 34 -13.26 -13.14 -3.49
N SER A 35 -12.80 -12.11 -2.77
CA SER A 35 -11.38 -11.75 -2.60
C SER A 35 -10.50 -12.93 -2.20
N ALA A 36 -11.01 -13.85 -1.38
CA ALA A 36 -10.31 -15.06 -0.95
C ALA A 36 -9.91 -16.03 -2.10
N SER A 37 -10.59 -15.95 -3.25
CA SER A 37 -10.30 -16.79 -4.42
C SER A 37 -9.36 -16.12 -5.44
N VAL A 38 -9.00 -14.85 -5.21
CA VAL A 38 -8.15 -14.07 -6.11
C VAL A 38 -6.75 -13.94 -5.51
N ALA A 39 -5.72 -14.09 -6.36
CA ALA A 39 -4.34 -13.87 -5.92
C ALA A 39 -4.15 -12.44 -5.38
N ALA A 40 -3.49 -12.30 -4.22
CA ALA A 40 -3.28 -11.00 -3.58
C ALA A 40 -2.66 -9.96 -4.53
N ALA A 41 -1.70 -10.38 -5.36
CA ALA A 41 -1.06 -9.52 -6.35
C ALA A 41 -2.06 -8.90 -7.34
N VAL A 42 -3.09 -9.64 -7.75
CA VAL A 42 -4.13 -9.16 -8.68
C VAL A 42 -5.02 -8.13 -8.00
N LEU A 43 -5.49 -8.40 -6.78
CA LEU A 43 -6.29 -7.46 -5.99
C LEU A 43 -5.52 -6.14 -5.76
N LEU A 44 -4.27 -6.26 -5.30
CA LEU A 44 -3.40 -5.13 -5.00
C LEU A 44 -3.06 -4.30 -6.25
N ALA A 45 -2.75 -4.94 -7.37
CA ALA A 45 -2.48 -4.25 -8.63
C ALA A 45 -3.73 -3.52 -9.15
N SER A 46 -4.90 -4.15 -9.06
CA SER A 46 -6.17 -3.56 -9.50
C SER A 46 -6.55 -2.36 -8.63
N TYR A 47 -6.36 -2.47 -7.32
CA TYR A 47 -6.55 -1.37 -6.38
C TYR A 47 -5.63 -0.18 -6.66
N ALA A 48 -4.32 -0.43 -6.82
CA ALA A 48 -3.35 0.63 -7.15
C ALA A 48 -3.68 1.33 -8.47
N ARG A 49 -4.08 0.56 -9.49
CA ARG A 49 -4.52 1.11 -10.77
C ARG A 49 -5.72 2.03 -10.62
N GLY A 50 -6.76 1.59 -9.90
CA GLY A 50 -7.95 2.41 -9.66
C GLY A 50 -7.66 3.72 -8.93
N LEU A 51 -6.72 3.71 -7.96
CA LEU A 51 -6.30 4.94 -7.28
C LEU A 51 -5.60 5.94 -8.22
N ILE A 52 -4.72 5.44 -9.10
CA ILE A 52 -4.03 6.27 -10.08
C ILE A 52 -5.06 6.86 -11.05
N GLU A 53 -5.91 6.01 -11.63
CA GLU A 53 -6.96 6.43 -12.57
C GLU A 53 -7.88 7.49 -11.95
N GLN A 54 -8.30 7.31 -10.70
CA GLN A 54 -9.13 8.30 -10.00
C GLN A 54 -8.43 9.65 -9.85
N VAL A 55 -7.17 9.67 -9.41
CA VAL A 55 -6.41 10.93 -9.25
C VAL A 55 -6.13 11.61 -10.59
N GLU A 56 -5.91 10.84 -11.64
CA GLU A 56 -5.73 11.38 -12.99
C GLU A 56 -7.03 12.00 -13.53
N LEU A 57 -8.17 11.34 -13.29
CA LEU A 57 -9.50 11.88 -13.61
C LEU A 57 -9.78 13.18 -12.84
N ASP A 58 -9.54 13.19 -11.53
CA ASP A 58 -9.82 14.34 -10.67
C ASP A 58 -8.92 15.54 -10.98
N SER A 59 -7.65 15.30 -11.32
CA SER A 59 -6.66 16.35 -11.53
C SER A 59 -6.49 16.77 -13.00
N GLY A 60 -7.00 15.98 -13.94
CA GLY A 60 -6.77 16.15 -15.38
C GLY A 60 -5.31 15.97 -15.82
N ARG A 61 -4.45 15.40 -14.98
CA ARG A 61 -3.02 15.22 -15.24
C ARG A 61 -2.56 13.83 -14.84
N ALA A 62 -1.61 13.29 -15.61
CA ALA A 62 -0.96 12.03 -15.29
C ALA A 62 -0.26 12.12 -13.91
N TRP A 63 -0.44 11.10 -13.09
CA TRP A 63 0.23 11.04 -11.80
C TRP A 63 1.70 10.62 -11.97
N SER A 64 2.57 11.16 -11.11
CA SER A 64 3.97 10.74 -11.03
C SER A 64 4.45 10.59 -9.58
N PRO A 65 5.28 9.57 -9.28
CA PRO A 65 5.79 9.35 -7.94
C PRO A 65 6.87 10.36 -7.53
N ALA A 66 7.03 10.60 -6.23
CA ALA A 66 8.22 11.28 -5.70
C ALA A 66 9.45 10.38 -5.88
N VAL A 67 10.54 10.99 -6.35
CA VAL A 67 11.80 10.29 -6.65
C VAL A 67 12.97 10.74 -5.78
N ASP A 68 12.78 11.81 -4.99
CA ASP A 68 13.82 12.45 -4.18
C ASP A 68 13.48 12.47 -2.68
N ALA A 69 14.45 12.85 -1.85
CA ALA A 69 14.26 12.86 -0.39
C ALA A 69 13.22 13.90 0.05
N ALA A 70 13.14 15.03 -0.64
CA ALA A 70 12.17 16.09 -0.33
C ALA A 70 10.73 15.60 -0.51
N GLY A 71 10.44 14.88 -1.60
CA GLY A 71 9.12 14.31 -1.84
C GLY A 71 8.70 13.22 -0.84
N TRP A 72 9.66 12.57 -0.18
CA TRP A 72 9.37 11.59 0.88
C TRP A 72 9.37 12.20 2.30
N ALA A 73 9.79 13.45 2.46
CA ALA A 73 9.69 14.16 3.75
C ALA A 73 8.24 14.53 4.09
N MET A 74 7.43 14.80 3.06
CA MET A 74 5.99 15.08 3.18
C MET A 74 5.22 14.33 2.08
N PRO A 75 5.13 13.00 2.15
CA PRO A 75 4.52 12.21 1.10
C PRO A 75 3.02 12.48 1.02
N SER A 76 2.50 12.52 -0.19
CA SER A 76 1.06 12.63 -0.39
C SER A 76 0.33 11.36 0.05
N TRP A 77 -0.97 11.48 0.30
CA TRP A 77 -1.83 10.34 0.63
C TRP A 77 -1.70 9.22 -0.42
N LEU A 78 -1.70 9.56 -1.73
CA LEU A 78 -1.55 8.58 -2.80
C LEU A 78 -0.17 7.91 -2.78
N GLN A 79 0.91 8.64 -2.48
CA GLN A 79 2.25 8.07 -2.37
C GLN A 79 2.35 7.08 -1.21
N LEU A 80 1.81 7.43 -0.04
CA LEU A 80 1.74 6.51 1.11
C LEU A 80 0.92 5.27 0.78
N ARG A 81 -0.22 5.45 0.11
CA ARG A 81 -1.13 4.36 -0.27
C ARG A 81 -0.49 3.39 -1.27
N LEU A 82 0.18 3.91 -2.30
CA LEU A 82 0.88 3.08 -3.29
C LEU A 82 2.12 2.39 -2.69
N LEU A 83 2.86 3.06 -1.81
CA LEU A 83 3.97 2.43 -1.10
C LEU A 83 3.49 1.29 -0.19
N ALA A 84 2.35 1.46 0.48
CA ALA A 84 1.71 0.40 1.25
C ALA A 84 1.30 -0.80 0.39
N VAL A 85 0.74 -0.56 -0.82
CA VAL A 85 0.45 -1.63 -1.78
C VAL A 85 1.71 -2.39 -2.17
N CYS A 86 2.82 -1.69 -2.46
CA CYS A 86 4.10 -2.33 -2.75
C CYS A 86 4.63 -3.15 -1.56
N GLN A 87 4.45 -2.67 -0.33
CA GLN A 87 4.86 -3.37 0.89
C GLN A 87 4.05 -4.68 1.06
N LEU A 88 2.73 -4.63 0.90
CA LEU A 88 1.86 -5.80 0.95
C LEU A 88 2.18 -6.82 -0.15
N ALA A 89 2.38 -6.36 -1.39
CA ALA A 89 2.67 -7.23 -2.53
C ALA A 89 3.99 -8.00 -2.34
N ARG A 90 4.99 -7.40 -1.68
CA ARG A 90 6.25 -8.07 -1.35
C ARG A 90 6.07 -9.20 -0.33
N GLY A 91 5.09 -9.08 0.57
CA GLY A 91 4.74 -10.09 1.56
C GLY A 91 3.91 -11.26 0.99
N HIS A 92 3.16 -11.03 -0.09
CA HIS A 92 2.14 -11.97 -0.60
C HIS A 92 2.44 -12.47 -2.03
N ARG A 93 3.63 -13.02 -2.25
CA ARG A 93 4.10 -13.40 -3.60
C ARG A 93 3.26 -14.48 -4.31
N SER A 94 2.54 -15.33 -3.57
CA SER A 94 1.85 -16.50 -4.15
C SER A 94 0.53 -16.90 -3.45
N GLY A 95 0.12 -16.19 -2.39
CA GLY A 95 -1.03 -16.56 -1.55
C GLY A 95 -2.20 -15.58 -1.65
N PRO A 96 -3.39 -15.96 -1.14
CA PRO A 96 -4.52 -15.04 -0.99
C PRO A 96 -4.17 -13.91 -0.01
N LEU A 97 -4.85 -12.77 -0.14
CA LEU A 97 -4.74 -11.69 0.83
C LEU A 97 -5.60 -12.07 2.04
N THR A 98 -4.97 -12.27 3.20
CA THR A 98 -5.66 -12.62 4.43
C THR A 98 -5.63 -11.46 5.42
N ASP A 99 -6.58 -11.45 6.36
CA ASP A 99 -6.57 -10.53 7.51
C ASP A 99 -5.48 -10.91 8.54
N ASP A 100 -4.84 -12.07 8.36
CA ASP A 100 -4.00 -12.67 9.38
C ASP A 100 -2.82 -11.75 9.79
N GLN A 101 -2.86 -11.28 11.03
CA GLN A 101 -1.73 -10.65 11.71
C GLN A 101 -0.70 -11.71 12.13
N ALA A 102 -0.30 -12.60 11.21
CA ALA A 102 0.70 -13.62 11.50
C ALA A 102 2.09 -12.99 11.57
N GLY A 103 2.38 -12.29 12.68
CA GLY A 103 3.69 -11.66 12.89
C GLY A 103 3.85 -10.84 14.17
N LEU A 104 2.77 -10.48 14.88
CA LEU A 104 2.94 -9.83 16.18
C LEU A 104 3.17 -10.90 17.26
N PRO A 105 4.32 -10.90 17.97
CA PRO A 105 4.48 -11.79 19.11
C PRO A 105 3.33 -11.53 20.09
N SER A 106 2.71 -12.61 20.56
CA SER A 106 1.75 -12.54 21.66
C SER A 106 2.42 -11.82 22.82
N LEU A 107 1.87 -10.67 23.22
CA LEU A 107 2.27 -9.98 24.44
C LEU A 107 1.72 -10.79 25.62
N ALA A 108 2.47 -11.83 25.99
CA ALA A 108 2.38 -12.51 27.27
C ALA A 108 3.22 -11.78 28.32
#